data_AF-A7HSF2-F1
#
_entry.id   AF-A7HSF2-F1
#
_cell.length_a   1.000
_cell.length_b   1.000
_cell.length_c   1.000
_cell.angle_alpha   90.00
_cell.angle_beta   90.00
_cell.angle_gamma   90.00
#
_symmetry.space_group_name_H-M   'P 1'
#
loop_
_entity.id
_entity.type
_entity.pdbx_description
1 polymer ?
#
loop_
_entity_poly.entity_id
_entity_poly.type
_entity_poly.pdbx_seq_one_letter_code
_entity_poly.pdbx_strand_id
1 'polypeptide(L)'
;MPAVTIRNLSDATHRALKVRAAQHGRSAEAEMRDILEMAVRPDTRLRLGTALAERSRRLGLTNEDVEALDQARDKAPAKPMSFE
;
A
#
# COMPACT_ATOMS: atom_id res chain seq x y z
N MET A 1 -8.50 -15.10 3.56
CA MET A 1 -7.05 -14.81 3.58
C MET A 1 -6.54 -14.88 2.15
N PRO A 2 -5.82 -13.86 1.64
CA PRO A 2 -5.16 -13.98 0.35
C PRO A 2 -4.09 -15.07 0.43
N ALA A 3 -4.00 -15.91 -0.60
CA ALA A 3 -3.02 -17.00 -0.70
C ALA A 3 -2.32 -16.92 -2.07
N VAL A 4 -1.04 -17.25 -2.10
CA VAL A 4 -0.19 -17.24 -3.29
C VAL A 4 0.52 -18.57 -3.40
N THR A 5 0.51 -19.17 -4.59
CA THR A 5 1.25 -20.40 -4.90
C THR A 5 2.31 -20.10 -5.95
N ILE A 6 3.58 -20.27 -5.61
CA ILE A 6 4.70 -20.11 -6.54
C ILE A 6 5.02 -21.49 -7.14
N ARG A 7 4.79 -21.64 -8.45
CA ARG A 7 5.12 -22.88 -9.18
C ARG A 7 6.52 -22.81 -9.76
N ASN A 8 7.15 -23.97 -9.96
CA ASN A 8 8.49 -24.10 -10.57
C ASN A 8 9.60 -23.32 -9.86
N LEU A 9 9.51 -23.20 -8.52
CA LEU A 9 10.59 -22.62 -7.73
C LEU A 9 11.78 -23.58 -7.71
N SER A 10 12.98 -23.08 -8.04
CA SER A 10 14.17 -23.93 -8.02
C SER A 10 14.45 -24.47 -6.61
N ASP A 11 14.92 -25.71 -6.52
CA ASP A 11 15.30 -26.32 -5.23
C ASP A 11 16.42 -25.55 -4.53
N ALA A 12 17.30 -24.91 -5.28
CA ALA A 12 18.33 -24.02 -4.74
C ALA A 12 17.69 -22.82 -4.04
N THR A 13 16.73 -22.15 -4.68
CA THR A 13 16.02 -21.00 -4.09
C THR A 13 15.21 -21.41 -2.87
N HIS A 14 14.49 -22.54 -2.93
CA HIS A 14 13.71 -23.04 -1.79
C HIS A 14 14.60 -23.35 -0.57
N ARG A 15 15.77 -23.97 -0.78
CA ARG A 15 16.75 -24.22 0.28
C ARG A 15 17.32 -22.92 0.85
N ALA A 16 17.68 -21.96 -0.01
CA ALA A 16 18.18 -20.66 0.44
C ALA A 16 17.14 -19.92 1.30
N LEU A 17 15.86 -19.95 0.92
CA LEU A 17 14.77 -19.37 1.72
C LEU A 17 14.62 -20.05 3.08
N LYS A 18 14.74 -21.39 3.15
CA LYS A 18 14.71 -22.11 4.43
C LYS A 18 15.87 -21.72 5.36
N VAL A 19 17.08 -21.63 4.81
CA VAL A 19 18.26 -21.22 5.59
C VAL A 19 18.09 -19.79 6.11
N ARG A 20 17.65 -18.86 5.25
CA ARG A 20 17.39 -17.48 5.64
C ARG A 20 16.30 -17.36 6.71
N ALA A 21 15.22 -18.11 6.57
CA ALA A 21 14.16 -18.16 7.58
C ALA A 21 14.66 -18.65 8.94
N ALA A 22 15.50 -19.70 8.95
CA ALA A 22 16.12 -20.21 10.16
C ALA A 22 17.05 -19.17 10.82
N GLN A 23 17.82 -18.42 10.02
CA GLN A 23 18.67 -17.32 10.53
C GLN A 23 17.85 -16.20 11.18
N HIS A 24 16.65 -15.91 10.67
CA HIS A 24 15.74 -14.92 11.23
C HIS A 24 14.84 -15.47 12.35
N GLY A 25 14.91 -16.76 12.68
CA GLY A 25 14.07 -17.39 13.69
C GLY A 25 12.58 -17.45 13.29
N ARG A 26 12.27 -17.55 12.00
CA ARG A 26 10.90 -17.55 11.45
C ARG A 26 10.66 -18.79 10.59
N SER A 27 9.38 -19.08 10.29
CA SER A 27 9.05 -20.12 9.30
C SER A 27 9.40 -19.65 7.88
N ALA A 28 9.62 -20.59 6.96
CA ALA A 28 9.89 -20.25 5.56
C ALA A 28 8.76 -19.42 4.92
N GLU A 29 7.51 -19.70 5.29
CA GLU A 29 6.36 -18.91 4.84
C GLU A 29 6.36 -17.48 5.40
N ALA A 30 6.71 -17.32 6.68
CA ALA A 30 6.83 -16.01 7.30
C ALA A 30 7.96 -15.19 6.63
N GLU A 31 9.08 -15.82 6.30
CA GLU A 31 10.17 -15.16 5.57
C GLU A 31 9.75 -14.75 4.15
N MET A 32 9.06 -15.62 3.42
CA MET A 32 8.53 -15.29 2.09
C MET A 32 7.55 -14.12 2.15
N ARG A 33 6.67 -14.08 3.16
CA ARG A 33 5.75 -12.97 3.38
C ARG A 33 6.48 -11.66 3.63
N ASP A 34 7.50 -11.68 4.49
CA ASP A 34 8.31 -10.50 4.82
C ASP A 34 9.03 -9.95 3.58
N ILE A 35 9.64 -10.83 2.78
CA ILE A 35 10.29 -10.45 1.51
C ILE A 35 9.30 -9.79 0.55
N LEU A 36 8.11 -10.39 0.37
CA LEU A 36 7.07 -9.83 -0.50
C LEU A 36 6.59 -8.48 0.02
N GLU A 37 6.40 -8.34 1.32
CA GLU A 37 5.95 -7.10 1.94
C GLU A 37 6.98 -5.97 1.75
N MET A 38 8.26 -6.24 2.00
CA MET A 38 9.34 -5.29 1.74
C MET A 38 9.43 -4.91 0.25
N ALA A 39 9.26 -5.87 -0.66
CA ALA A 39 9.33 -5.62 -2.10
C ALA A 39 8.19 -4.72 -2.61
N VAL A 40 6.99 -4.83 -2.03
CA VAL A 40 5.79 -4.07 -2.48
C VAL A 40 5.49 -2.84 -1.63
N ARG A 41 6.16 -2.67 -0.49
CA ARG A 41 6.03 -1.52 0.42
C ARG A 41 7.42 -0.86 0.60
N PRO A 42 7.95 -0.17 -0.42
CA PRO A 42 9.20 0.55 -0.25
C PRO A 42 9.05 1.61 0.86
N ASP A 43 10.09 1.82 1.66
CA ASP A 43 10.10 2.80 2.76
C ASP A 43 9.80 4.23 2.28
N THR A 44 10.07 4.50 1.00
CA THR A 44 9.76 5.77 0.33
C THR A 44 8.28 5.94 -0.02
N ARG A 45 7.44 4.91 0.19
CA ARG A 45 6.00 5.00 -0.08
C ARG A 45 5.37 5.96 0.92
N LEU A 46 5.02 7.14 0.42
CA LEU A 46 4.21 8.09 1.17
C LEU A 46 2.89 7.41 1.55
N ARG A 47 2.66 7.26 2.86
CA ARG A 47 1.37 6.83 3.41
C ARG A 47 0.39 7.99 3.31
N LEU A 48 -0.07 8.27 2.09
CA LEU A 48 -0.82 9.49 1.75
C LEU A 48 -1.98 9.75 2.73
N GLY A 49 -2.79 8.74 3.04
CA GLY A 49 -3.88 8.87 4.00
C GLY A 49 -3.41 9.26 5.41
N THR A 50 -2.30 8.67 5.89
CA THR A 50 -1.70 9.03 7.19
C THR A 50 -1.13 10.45 7.16
N ALA A 51 -0.39 10.81 6.11
CA ALA A 51 0.20 12.13 5.94
C ALA A 51 -0.88 13.23 5.85
N LEU A 52 -1.96 12.98 5.12
CA LEU A 52 -3.12 13.87 5.06
C LEU A 52 -3.81 13.98 6.41
N ALA A 53 -4.08 12.86 7.10
CA ALA A 53 -4.73 12.89 8.40
C ALA A 53 -3.92 13.66 9.45
N GLU A 54 -2.60 13.50 9.48
CA GLU A 54 -1.71 14.29 10.33
C GLU A 54 -1.72 15.77 9.99
N ARG A 55 -1.67 16.10 8.69
CA ARG A 55 -1.73 17.49 8.23
C ARG A 55 -3.06 18.15 8.59
N SER A 56 -4.18 17.45 8.38
CA SER A 56 -5.52 17.92 8.75
C SER A 56 -5.63 18.21 10.24
N ARG A 57 -5.14 17.30 11.10
CA ARG A 57 -5.10 17.53 12.55
C ARG A 57 -4.28 18.76 12.94
N ARG A 58 -3.10 18.95 12.33
CA ARG A 58 -2.26 20.14 12.61
C ARG A 58 -2.90 21.45 12.17
N LEU A 59 -3.72 21.42 11.11
CA LEU A 59 -4.43 22.59 10.61
C LEU A 59 -5.76 22.84 11.33
N GLY A 60 -6.20 21.92 12.21
CA GLY A 60 -7.50 22.01 12.87
C GLY A 60 -8.69 21.81 11.94
N LEU A 61 -8.49 21.15 10.78
CA LEU A 61 -9.55 20.86 9.82
C LEU A 61 -10.66 20.04 10.49
N THR A 62 -11.88 20.55 10.40
CA THR A 62 -13.10 19.95 10.91
C THR A 62 -13.94 19.34 9.78
N ASN A 63 -15.00 18.62 10.14
CA ASN A 63 -15.95 18.14 9.14
C ASN A 63 -16.71 19.29 8.48
N GLU A 64 -16.96 20.39 9.20
CA GLU A 64 -17.62 21.58 8.66
C GLU A 64 -16.82 22.21 7.51
N ASP A 65 -15.49 22.24 7.62
CA ASP A 65 -14.60 22.72 6.54
C ASP A 65 -14.71 21.85 5.28
N VAL A 66 -14.87 20.53 5.46
CA VAL A 66 -15.01 19.57 4.35
C VAL A 66 -16.40 19.68 3.71
N GLU A 67 -17.44 19.86 4.53
CA GLU A 67 -18.80 20.09 4.05
C GLU A 67 -18.91 21.38 3.24
N ALA A 68 -18.26 22.45 3.69
CA ALA A 68 -18.21 23.72 2.95
C ALA A 68 -17.59 23.57 1.54
N LEU A 69 -16.57 22.71 1.39
CA LEU A 69 -15.98 22.40 0.09
C LEU A 69 -16.94 21.65 -0.83
N ASP A 70 -17.73 20.70 -0.31
CA ASP A 70 -18.70 19.97 -1.14
C ASP A 70 -19.89 20.84 -1.55
N GLN A 71 -20.27 21.83 -0.73
CA GLN A 71 -21.27 22.83 -1.12
C GLN A 71 -20.76 23.79 -2.21
N ALA A 72 -19.48 24.17 -2.16
CA ALA A 72 -18.86 25.04 -3.17
C ALA A 72 -18.47 24.32 -4.47
N ARG A 73 -18.52 22.99 -4.48
CA ARG A 73 -18.12 22.16 -5.62
C ARG A 73 -19.08 22.30 -6.79
N ASP A 74 -18.52 22.51 -7.98
CA ASP A 74 -19.29 22.42 -9.23
C ASP A 74 -19.79 20.97 -9.43
N LYS A 75 -21.10 20.83 -9.56
CA LYS A 75 -21.79 19.54 -9.78
C LYS A 75 -22.09 19.30 -11.25
N ALA A 76 -21.72 20.24 -12.14
CA ALA A 76 -21.82 20.04 -13.56
C ALA A 76 -21.01 18.80 -13.98
N PRO A 77 -21.58 17.92 -14.81
CA PRO A 77 -20.84 16.79 -15.34
C PRO A 77 -19.63 17.29 -16.13
N ALA A 78 -18.54 16.53 -16.08
CA ALA A 78 -17.35 16.82 -16.86
C ALA A 78 -17.71 16.88 -18.35
N LYS A 79 -17.25 17.91 -19.05
CA LYS A 79 -17.37 17.97 -20.50
C LYS A 79 -16.48 16.86 -21.10
N PRO A 80 -17.02 15.99 -21.96
CA PRO A 80 -16.23 14.94 -22.59
C PRO A 80 -15.13 15.55 -23.48
N MET A 81 -13.98 14.88 -23.53
CA MET A 81 -12.89 15.23 -24.44
C MET A 81 -13.35 14.98 -25.87
N SER A 82 -13.20 15.99 -26.75
CA SER A 82 -13.33 15.79 -28.19
C SER A 82 -12.02 15.24 -28.74
N PHE A 83 -12.10 14.28 -29.65
CA PHE A 83 -10.95 13.64 -30.30
C PHE A 83 -10.82 14.02 -31.78
N GLU A 84 -11.54 15.05 -32.24
CA GLU A 84 -11.37 15.61 -33.59
C GLU A 84 -9.99 16.27 -33.80
#